data_AF-A0A0M3KK06-F1
#
_entry.id   AF-A0A0M3KK06-F1
#
_cell.length_a   1.000
_cell.length_b   1.000
_cell.length_c   1.000
_cell.angle_alpha   90.00
_cell.angle_beta   90.00
_cell.angle_gamma   90.00
#
_symmetry.space_group_name_H-M   'P 1'
#
loop_
_entity.id
_entity.type
_entity.pdbx_description
1 polymer ?
#
loop_
_entity_poly.entity_id
_entity_poly.type
_entity_poly.pdbx_seq_one_letter_code
_entity_poly.pdbx_strand_id
1 'polypeptide(L)'
;MADAFTDVSDVFFYRGVSEPNDDMFAMKLRYEPLFPLQIVFTTSSMDTFYEIWTLRSTLAIELAHLEKLEFDEILMSWHFMLMRSRMMSFLNTLQMFLQTQIDHVLATASLKGELLNSETLDEAHEALK
;
A
#
# COMPACT_ATOMS: atom_id res chain seq x y z
N MET A 1 -3.94 12.28 52.57
CA MET A 1 -5.05 12.31 51.59
C MET A 1 -4.94 13.62 50.83
N ALA A 2 -4.31 13.56 49.65
CA ALA A 2 -4.33 14.50 48.52
C ALA A 2 -3.05 14.24 47.71
N ASP A 3 -3.15 13.39 46.69
CA ASP A 3 -2.13 13.23 45.65
C ASP A 3 -2.15 14.47 44.76
N ALA A 4 -0.99 15.12 44.63
CA ALA A 4 -0.77 16.21 43.70
C ALA A 4 -0.40 15.62 42.33
N PHE A 5 -1.38 15.56 41.43
CA PHE A 5 -1.19 15.43 39.99
C PHE A 5 -0.70 16.76 39.42
N THR A 6 0.56 16.83 39.01
CA THR A 6 1.21 17.81 38.09
C THR A 6 2.70 17.46 38.11
N ASP A 7 3.50 17.48 37.06
CA ASP A 7 3.45 17.99 35.71
C ASP A 7 4.70 17.37 35.04
N VAL A 8 4.55 16.59 33.98
CA VAL A 8 5.69 16.13 33.15
C VAL A 8 5.31 16.25 31.68
N SER A 9 4.68 17.37 31.32
CA SER A 9 4.30 17.66 29.94
C SER A 9 5.40 18.38 29.14
N ASP A 10 6.57 18.67 29.75
CA ASP A 10 7.54 19.62 29.19
C ASP A 10 8.95 19.07 28.88
N VAL A 11 9.12 17.78 28.55
CA VAL A 11 10.44 17.28 28.15
C VAL A 11 10.41 16.32 26.96
N PHE A 12 9.73 16.67 25.87
CA PHE A 12 10.06 16.09 24.56
C PHE A 12 9.96 17.16 23.48
N PHE A 13 10.96 18.06 23.49
CA PHE A 13 11.23 18.94 22.36
C PHE A 13 11.60 18.10 21.14
N TYR A 14 10.75 18.19 20.11
CA TYR A 14 11.01 17.79 18.74
C TYR A 14 12.40 18.26 18.30
N ARG A 15 13.25 17.30 17.89
CA ARG A 15 14.47 17.60 17.15
C ARG A 15 14.61 16.65 15.97
N GLY A 16 14.11 17.10 14.83
CA GLY A 16 14.64 16.73 13.51
C GLY A 16 14.28 15.34 13.00
N VAL A 17 13.00 15.00 12.92
CA VAL A 17 12.53 14.16 11.82
C VAL A 17 11.96 15.14 10.82
N SER A 18 12.63 15.32 9.69
CA SER A 18 12.00 15.98 8.53
C SER A 18 10.62 15.35 8.38
N GLU A 19 9.57 16.18 8.39
CA GLU A 19 8.24 15.73 8.00
C GLU A 19 8.42 14.84 6.77
N PRO A 20 7.94 13.59 6.78
CA PRO A 20 8.01 12.80 5.57
C PRO A 20 7.26 13.62 4.54
N ASN A 21 7.99 14.16 3.56
CA ASN A 21 7.39 14.90 2.46
C ASN A 21 6.21 14.05 1.97
N ASP A 22 4.98 14.54 2.11
CA ASP A 22 3.77 13.87 1.61
C ASP A 22 3.93 13.51 0.11
N ASP A 23 4.82 14.23 -0.59
CA ASP A 23 5.25 13.97 -1.96
C ASP A 23 5.97 12.63 -2.18
N MET A 24 6.55 12.00 -1.15
CA MET A 24 7.26 10.71 -1.30
C MET A 24 6.29 9.51 -1.37
N PHE A 25 5.12 9.65 -0.76
CA PHE A 25 4.00 8.69 -0.91
C PHE A 25 3.18 8.95 -2.18
N ALA A 26 3.36 10.12 -2.80
CA ALA A 26 2.70 10.51 -4.03
C ALA A 26 3.41 10.00 -5.29
N MET A 27 3.93 8.76 -5.29
CA MET A 27 4.21 8.07 -6.55
C MET A 27 2.87 7.69 -7.19
N LYS A 28 2.15 8.71 -7.64
CA LYS A 28 0.81 8.64 -8.19
C LYS A 28 0.94 8.07 -9.60
N LEU A 29 0.76 6.77 -9.76
CA LEU A 29 0.69 6.16 -11.08
C LEU A 29 -0.55 6.73 -11.79
N ARG A 30 -0.34 7.67 -12.71
CA ARG A 30 -1.38 8.21 -13.58
C ARG A 30 -1.19 7.61 -14.96
N TYR A 31 -2.08 6.69 -15.32
CA TYR A 31 -2.24 6.27 -16.71
C TYR A 31 -3.44 7.00 -17.28
N GLU A 32 -3.27 7.61 -18.45
CA GLU A 32 -4.34 8.30 -19.16
C GLU A 32 -4.57 7.55 -20.48
N PRO A 33 -5.63 6.73 -20.57
CA PRO A 33 -5.89 5.96 -21.78
C PRO A 33 -6.29 6.93 -22.90
N LEU A 34 -5.56 6.88 -24.01
CA LEU A 34 -5.89 7.66 -25.21
C LEU A 34 -6.96 6.94 -26.03
N PHE A 35 -7.70 7.69 -26.86
CA PHE A 35 -8.62 7.10 -27.83
C PHE A 35 -7.89 6.07 -28.73
N PRO A 36 -8.45 4.85 -28.94
CA PRO A 36 -9.78 4.40 -28.52
C PRO A 36 -9.84 3.68 -27.15
N LEU A 37 -8.72 3.51 -26.45
CA LEU A 37 -8.63 2.72 -25.21
C LEU A 37 -9.46 3.28 -24.05
N GLN A 38 -9.74 4.59 -24.04
CA GLN A 38 -10.61 5.24 -23.05
C GLN A 38 -12.05 4.69 -23.01
N ILE A 39 -12.49 3.99 -24.07
CA ILE A 39 -13.80 3.35 -24.13
C ILE A 39 -13.84 2.14 -23.17
N VAL A 40 -12.71 1.45 -23.06
CA VAL A 40 -12.56 0.21 -22.27
C VAL A 40 -12.05 0.55 -20.87
N PHE A 41 -10.97 1.34 -20.79
CA PHE A 41 -10.41 1.87 -19.54
C PHE A 41 -11.13 3.15 -19.13
N THR A 42 -12.34 2.98 -18.61
CA THR A 42 -13.13 4.10 -18.08
C THR A 42 -12.51 4.69 -16.82
N THR A 43 -12.93 5.89 -16.43
CA THR A 43 -12.53 6.52 -15.17
C THR A 43 -12.75 5.60 -13.97
N SER A 44 -13.86 4.87 -13.93
CA SER A 44 -14.17 3.93 -12.84
C SER A 44 -13.13 2.79 -12.75
N SER A 45 -12.77 2.17 -13.88
CA SER A 45 -11.76 1.10 -13.90
C SER A 45 -10.38 1.64 -13.52
N MET A 46 -10.07 2.87 -13.95
CA MET A 46 -8.83 3.56 -13.61
C MET A 46 -8.73 3.91 -12.13
N ASP A 47 -9.83 4.31 -11.49
CA ASP A 47 -9.90 4.56 -10.06
C ASP A 47 -9.64 3.28 -9.26
N THR A 48 -10.22 2.15 -9.66
CA THR A 48 -9.94 0.84 -9.04
C THR A 48 -8.46 0.46 -9.14
N PHE A 49 -7.84 0.61 -10.32
CA PHE A 49 -6.41 0.35 -10.47
C PHE A 49 -5.55 1.29 -9.61
N TYR A 50 -5.98 2.53 -9.46
CA TYR A 50 -5.31 3.51 -8.60
C TYR A 50 -5.40 3.13 -7.12
N GLU A 51 -6.55 2.65 -6.65
CA GLU A 51 -6.72 2.18 -5.27
C GLU A 51 -5.82 0.96 -4.98
N ILE A 52 -5.77 -0.01 -5.91
CA ILE A 52 -4.90 -1.19 -5.81
C ILE A 52 -3.42 -0.75 -5.76
N TRP A 53 -3.02 0.17 -6.62
CA TRP A 53 -1.66 0.72 -6.62
C TRP A 53 -1.32 1.40 -5.30
N THR A 54 -2.24 2.22 -4.77
CA THR A 54 -2.08 2.94 -3.51
C THR A 54 -1.89 1.96 -2.36
N LEU A 55 -2.73 0.92 -2.28
CA LEU A 55 -2.59 -0.11 -1.25
C LEU A 55 -1.21 -0.81 -1.33
N ARG A 56 -0.79 -1.21 -2.52
CA ARG A 56 0.50 -1.91 -2.71
C ARG A 56 1.71 -1.04 -2.38
N SER A 57 1.69 0.21 -2.82
CA SER A 57 2.79 1.16 -2.58
C SER A 57 2.91 1.50 -1.09
N THR A 58 1.80 1.78 -0.41
CA THR A 58 1.80 2.02 1.04
C THR A 58 2.38 0.83 1.81
N LEU A 59 1.96 -0.40 1.50
CA LEU A 59 2.50 -1.60 2.15
C LEU A 59 4.00 -1.78 1.91
N ALA A 60 4.47 -1.54 0.68
CA ALA A 60 5.90 -1.63 0.35
C ALA A 60 6.73 -0.58 1.12
N ILE A 61 6.17 0.63 1.30
CA ILE A 61 6.84 1.70 2.07
C ILE A 61 6.89 1.33 3.56
N GLU A 62 5.78 0.86 4.14
CA GLU A 62 5.76 0.42 5.55
C GLU A 62 6.75 -0.71 5.82
N LEU A 63 6.86 -1.68 4.91
CA LEU A 63 7.90 -2.71 4.97
C LEU A 63 9.31 -2.10 4.92
N ALA A 64 9.57 -1.19 3.99
CA ALA A 64 10.87 -0.53 3.87
C ALA A 64 11.23 0.29 5.12
N HIS A 65 10.24 0.95 5.75
CA HIS A 65 10.43 1.66 7.02
C HIS A 65 10.77 0.70 8.16
N LEU A 66 10.05 -0.42 8.28
CA LEU A 66 10.36 -1.44 9.28
C LEU A 66 11.71 -2.12 9.04
N GLU A 67 12.17 -2.25 7.80
CA GLU A 67 13.51 -2.77 7.48
C GLU A 67 14.62 -1.77 7.85
N LYS A 68 14.39 -0.48 7.62
CA LYS A 68 15.35 0.60 7.90
C LYS A 68 15.32 1.11 9.33
N LEU A 69 14.44 0.58 10.19
CA LEU A 69 14.37 0.98 11.59
C LEU A 69 15.69 0.60 12.29
N GLU A 70 16.58 1.59 12.38
CA GLU A 70 17.81 1.54 13.17
C GLU A 70 17.45 1.79 14.63
N PHE A 71 17.85 0.87 15.51
CA PHE A 71 17.68 1.03 16.95
C PHE A 71 19.03 1.33 17.55
N ASP A 72 19.14 2.45 18.27
CA ASP A 72 20.26 2.66 19.18
C ASP A 72 20.30 1.50 20.19
N GLU A 73 21.50 1.02 20.53
CA GLU A 73 21.73 -0.17 21.37
C GLU A 73 20.97 -0.15 22.72
N ILE A 74 20.55 1.04 23.18
CA ILE A 74 19.82 1.28 24.43
C ILE A 74 18.32 0.93 24.32
N LEU A 75 17.74 0.91 23.10
CA LEU A 75 16.33 0.60 22.83
C LEU A 75 16.07 -0.87 22.44
N MET A 76 17.12 -1.69 22.35
CA MET A 76 17.07 -3.11 21.96
C MET A 76 16.53 -4.02 23.08
N SER A 77 15.31 -3.75 23.57
CA SER A 77 14.60 -4.78 24.32
C SER A 77 14.15 -5.88 23.36
N TRP A 78 14.27 -7.14 23.79
CA TRP A 78 13.82 -8.31 23.02
C TRP A 78 12.34 -8.18 22.58
N HIS A 79 11.54 -7.41 23.33
CA HIS A 79 10.15 -7.11 23.02
C HIS A 79 10.01 -6.29 21.73
N PHE A 80 10.83 -5.26 21.53
CA PHE A 80 10.82 -4.45 20.30
C PHE A 80 11.25 -5.29 19.08
N MET A 81 12.29 -6.10 19.21
CA MET A 81 12.74 -7.01 18.15
C MET A 81 11.64 -8.02 17.77
N LEU A 82 10.95 -8.59 18.77
CA LEU A 82 9.85 -9.51 18.55
C LEU A 82 8.66 -8.82 17.86
N MET A 83 8.32 -7.61 18.28
CA MET A 83 7.23 -6.83 17.68
C MET A 83 7.54 -6.51 16.22
N ARG A 84 8.75 -6.03 15.93
CA ARG A 84 9.22 -5.79 14.55
C ARG A 84 9.13 -7.05 13.70
N SER A 85 9.62 -8.19 14.20
CA SER A 85 9.56 -9.47 13.49
C SER A 85 8.12 -9.87 13.15
N ARG A 86 7.18 -9.71 14.10
CA ARG A 86 5.76 -9.99 13.88
C ARG A 86 5.13 -9.04 12.86
N MET A 87 5.41 -7.75 12.93
CA MET A 87 4.91 -6.75 11.98
C MET A 87 5.43 -7.04 10.56
N MET A 88 6.73 -7.32 10.42
CA MET A 88 7.34 -7.72 9.16
C MET A 88 6.69 -8.98 8.59
N SER A 89 6.48 -10.01 9.42
CA SER A 89 5.82 -11.24 8.97
C SER A 89 4.39 -10.96 8.49
N PHE A 90 3.62 -10.18 9.25
CA PHE A 90 2.25 -9.83 8.89
C PHE A 90 2.17 -9.10 7.56
N LEU A 91 2.97 -8.04 7.39
CA LEU A 91 2.98 -7.23 6.17
C LEU A 91 3.45 -8.04 4.95
N ASN A 92 4.48 -8.88 5.10
CA ASN A 92 4.92 -9.78 4.03
C ASN A 92 3.84 -10.79 3.64
N THR A 93 3.14 -11.39 4.63
CA THR A 93 2.02 -12.29 4.35
C THR A 93 0.90 -11.58 3.60
N LEU A 94 0.57 -10.34 4.01
CA LEU A 94 -0.47 -9.55 3.36
C LEU A 94 -0.07 -9.17 1.92
N GLN A 95 1.19 -8.82 1.69
CA GLN A 95 1.72 -8.54 0.35
C GLN A 95 1.67 -9.77 -0.55
N MET A 96 2.08 -10.95 -0.05
CA MET A 96 1.99 -12.21 -0.80
C MET A 96 0.54 -12.58 -1.11
N PHE A 97 -0.38 -12.38 -0.15
CA PHE A 97 -1.80 -12.61 -0.36
C PHE A 97 -2.35 -11.72 -1.47
N LEU A 98 -2.12 -10.40 -1.40
CA LEU A 98 -2.57 -9.46 -2.42
C LEU A 98 -1.99 -9.81 -3.79
N GLN A 99 -0.70 -10.11 -3.87
CA GLN A 99 -0.05 -10.51 -5.11
C GLN A 99 -0.70 -11.79 -5.67
N THR A 100 -0.96 -12.78 -4.83
CA THR A 100 -1.62 -14.03 -5.24
C THR A 100 -3.05 -13.78 -5.74
N GLN A 101 -3.81 -12.89 -5.10
CA GLN A 101 -5.16 -12.53 -5.55
C GLN A 101 -5.14 -11.79 -6.89
N ILE A 102 -4.23 -10.83 -7.06
CA ILE A 102 -4.05 -10.10 -8.31
C ILE A 102 -3.63 -11.08 -9.41
N ASP A 103 -2.62 -11.91 -9.15
CA ASP A 103 -2.17 -12.91 -10.11
C ASP A 103 -3.26 -13.92 -10.40
N HIS A 104 -4.07 -14.32 -9.42
CA HIS A 104 -5.21 -15.20 -9.67
C HIS A 104 -6.22 -14.52 -10.60
N VAL A 105 -6.62 -13.26 -10.37
CA VAL A 105 -7.55 -12.54 -11.24
C VAL A 105 -6.97 -12.33 -12.65
N LEU A 106 -5.68 -12.03 -12.76
CA LEU A 106 -5.01 -11.79 -14.05
C LEU A 106 -4.64 -13.09 -14.80
N ALA A 107 -4.28 -14.15 -14.08
CA ALA A 107 -3.78 -15.42 -14.62
C ALA A 107 -4.85 -16.50 -14.71
N THR A 108 -5.93 -16.44 -13.92
CA THR A 108 -7.14 -17.14 -14.35
C THR A 108 -7.51 -16.54 -15.69
N ALA A 109 -7.61 -17.38 -16.69
CA ALA A 109 -7.98 -17.03 -18.05
C ALA A 109 -9.38 -16.37 -18.18
N SER A 110 -9.98 -15.92 -17.07
CA SER A 110 -11.19 -15.12 -17.03
C SER A 110 -10.90 -13.73 -17.62
N LEU A 111 -10.07 -12.87 -17.02
CA LEU A 111 -9.84 -11.54 -17.63
C LEU A 111 -9.18 -11.63 -19.01
N LYS A 112 -8.07 -12.37 -19.13
CA LYS A 112 -7.35 -12.48 -20.41
C LYS A 112 -8.15 -13.23 -21.47
N GLY A 113 -8.92 -14.25 -21.08
CA GLY A 113 -9.75 -15.02 -22.02
C GLY A 113 -11.03 -14.28 -22.38
N GLU A 114 -11.69 -13.61 -21.43
CA GLU A 114 -12.87 -12.77 -21.70
C GLU A 114 -12.49 -11.58 -22.58
N LEU A 115 -11.33 -10.94 -22.34
CA LEU A 115 -10.87 -9.82 -23.17
C LEU A 115 -10.34 -10.26 -24.55
N LEU A 116 -9.77 -11.47 -24.67
CA LEU A 116 -9.34 -12.02 -25.98
C LEU A 116 -10.51 -12.61 -26.78
N ASN A 117 -11.55 -13.09 -26.10
CA ASN A 117 -12.75 -13.65 -26.71
C ASN A 117 -13.88 -12.61 -26.86
N SER A 118 -13.71 -11.38 -26.36
CA SER A 118 -14.69 -10.31 -26.54
C SER A 118 -14.77 -9.94 -28.02
N GLU A 119 -15.95 -10.03 -28.60
CA GLU A 119 -16.20 -9.59 -29.98
C GLU A 119 -16.59 -8.11 -30.02
N THR A 120 -16.98 -7.54 -28.87
CA THR A 120 -17.44 -6.15 -28.75
C THR A 120 -16.71 -5.36 -27.66
N LEU A 121 -16.71 -4.02 -27.81
CA LEU A 121 -16.14 -3.10 -26.82
C LEU A 121 -16.88 -3.14 -25.47
N ASP A 122 -18.18 -3.40 -25.49
CA ASP A 122 -18.99 -3.49 -24.27
C ASP A 122 -18.62 -4.73 -23.44
N GLU A 123 -18.36 -5.87 -24.09
CA GLU A 123 -17.88 -7.09 -23.44
C GLU A 123 -16.49 -6.90 -22.81
N ALA A 124 -15.59 -6.21 -23.51
CA ALA A 124 -14.26 -5.88 -22.98
C ALA A 124 -14.34 -4.92 -21.78
N HIS A 125 -15.32 -4.01 -21.75
CA HIS A 125 -15.57 -3.12 -20.63
C HIS A 125 -16.16 -3.86 -19.42
N GLU A 126 -17.14 -4.74 -19.63
CA GLU A 126 -17.72 -5.55 -18.55
C GLU A 126 -16.69 -6.51 -17.93
N ALA A 127 -15.75 -7.05 -18.71
CA ALA A 127 -14.65 -7.85 -18.16
C ALA A 127 -13.76 -7.07 -17.18
N LEU A 128 -13.69 -5.73 -17.29
CA LEU A 128 -12.87 -4.88 -16.42
C LEU A 128 -13.59 -4.38 -15.15
N LYS A 129 -14.87 -4.70 -14.95
CA LYS A 129 -15.62 -4.42 -13.72
C LYS A 129 -15.41 -5.50 -12.67
#